data_AF-A0A533RJ52-F1
#
_entry.id   AF-A0A533RJ52-F1
#
_cell.length_a   1.000
_cell.length_b   1.000
_cell.length_c   1.000
_cell.angle_alpha   90.00
_cell.angle_beta   90.00
_cell.angle_gamma   90.00
#
_symmetry.space_group_name_H-M   'P 1'
#
loop_
_entity.id
_entity.type
_entity.pdbx_description
1 polymer ?
#
loop_
_entity_poly.entity_id
_entity_poly.type
_entity_poly.pdbx_seq_one_letter_code
_entity_poly.pdbx_strand_id
1 'polypeptide(L)'
;MTDASDTASVPPGPLPVSLYVHVPFCGSKCAYCDFHSAAEDPSRLITDADGVVYYVRSRLPEAASLADAFVECVLAYLEEFSVDGLLVDVPTLYVGGGTPTLLGPALPRMVRGIRELVGLRRGAEITVEANPCSLTPALAAALADEGVTRVSLGVQSFDDEVLHTLGRAHDAAQAREAAGLVAAAGMRLSLDLMCGVPGQSAESWAETLRAAVECGAGHASVYRWRSRRARRWRPRWLRAWSRSRTRMWQPR
;
A
#
# COMPACT_ATOMS: atom_id res chain seq x y z
N MET A 1 30.68 -49.82 1.23
CA MET A 1 29.25 -49.45 1.37
C MET A 1 29.21 -48.08 2.00
N THR A 2 29.19 -47.05 1.16
CA THR A 2 28.94 -45.66 1.53
C THR A 2 27.44 -45.44 1.43
N ASP A 3 26.75 -45.29 2.55
CA ASP A 3 25.45 -44.63 2.55
C ASP A 3 25.08 -44.09 3.93
N ALA A 4 25.07 -42.77 4.02
CA ALA A 4 24.19 -41.96 4.85
C ALA A 4 24.41 -40.54 4.35
N SER A 5 23.68 -40.22 3.28
CA SER A 5 23.56 -38.88 2.72
C SER A 5 23.27 -37.87 3.84
N ASP A 6 24.31 -37.11 4.14
CA ASP A 6 24.34 -35.93 4.97
C ASP A 6 23.27 -34.95 4.45
N THR A 7 22.10 -34.91 5.10
CA THR A 7 21.12 -33.86 4.88
C THR A 7 21.78 -32.57 5.36
N ALA A 8 22.39 -31.84 4.42
CA ALA A 8 23.03 -30.57 4.67
C ALA A 8 22.08 -29.67 5.47
N SER A 9 22.33 -29.58 6.77
CA SER A 9 21.60 -28.71 7.67
C SER A 9 21.88 -27.28 7.24
N VAL A 10 20.86 -26.62 6.71
CA VAL A 10 20.92 -25.19 6.38
C VAL A 10 21.35 -24.45 7.65
N PRO A 11 22.46 -23.69 7.65
CA PRO A 11 22.90 -22.94 8.82
C PRO A 11 21.79 -21.94 9.22
N PRO A 12 21.61 -21.61 10.51
CA PRO A 12 20.57 -20.67 10.92
C PRO A 12 20.91 -19.28 10.38
N GLY A 13 20.37 -18.99 9.20
CA GLY A 13 20.41 -17.68 8.56
C GLY A 13 19.61 -16.65 9.36
N PRO A 14 19.77 -15.35 9.05
CA PRO A 14 19.11 -14.29 9.79
C PRO A 14 17.58 -14.46 9.83
N LEU A 15 16.97 -13.95 10.90
CA LEU A 15 15.53 -13.97 11.19
C LEU A 15 14.68 -13.69 9.93
N PRO A 16 13.49 -14.30 9.82
CA PRO A 16 12.71 -14.28 8.59
C PRO A 16 12.48 -12.86 8.08
N VAL A 17 12.87 -12.64 6.84
CA VAL A 17 12.67 -11.38 6.12
C VAL A 17 11.19 -11.29 5.74
N SER A 18 10.48 -10.29 6.25
CA SER A 18 9.18 -9.90 5.70
C SER A 18 9.40 -9.19 4.37
N LEU A 19 8.63 -9.54 3.34
CA LEU A 19 8.70 -8.86 2.05
C LEU A 19 7.66 -7.74 1.98
N TYR A 20 8.12 -6.52 1.73
CA TYR A 20 7.27 -5.37 1.44
C TYR A 20 7.49 -4.91 0.01
N VAL A 21 6.42 -4.76 -0.76
CA VAL A 21 6.43 -4.20 -2.12
C VAL A 21 5.69 -2.87 -2.12
N HIS A 22 6.40 -1.81 -2.50
CA HIS A 22 5.86 -0.46 -2.55
C HIS A 22 5.30 -0.12 -3.93
N VAL A 23 3.98 0.05 -4.04
CA VAL A 23 3.31 0.53 -5.26
C VAL A 23 3.09 2.04 -5.14
N PRO A 24 3.74 2.88 -5.96
CA PRO A 24 3.70 4.33 -5.75
C PRO A 24 2.47 5.01 -6.37
N PHE A 25 1.60 4.33 -7.11
CA PHE A 25 0.54 4.99 -7.88
C PHE A 25 -0.70 5.35 -7.04
N CYS A 26 -1.27 6.53 -7.26
CA CYS A 26 -2.53 6.99 -6.68
C CYS A 26 -3.38 7.71 -7.74
N GLY A 27 -4.70 7.56 -7.68
CA GLY A 27 -5.60 8.29 -8.58
C GLY A 27 -5.62 9.79 -8.27
N SER A 28 -5.44 10.16 -7.00
CA SER A 28 -5.25 11.54 -6.56
C SER A 28 -4.51 11.60 -5.22
N LYS A 29 -3.96 12.77 -4.89
CA LYS A 29 -3.31 13.00 -3.60
C LYS A 29 -4.33 13.46 -2.55
N CYS A 30 -4.55 12.64 -1.52
CA CYS A 30 -5.37 13.01 -0.37
C CYS A 30 -4.73 14.16 0.42
N ALA A 31 -5.57 14.97 1.11
CA ALA A 31 -5.13 16.19 1.80
C ALA A 31 -4.19 15.96 3.00
N TYR A 32 -4.13 14.73 3.51
CA TYR A 32 -3.35 14.30 4.67
C TYR A 32 -2.19 13.36 4.32
N CYS A 33 -2.19 12.77 3.12
CA CYS A 33 -1.35 11.61 2.80
C CYS A 33 0.11 12.01 2.68
N ASP A 34 0.95 11.62 3.64
CA ASP A 34 2.41 11.85 3.63
C ASP A 34 3.21 10.69 2.99
N PHE A 35 2.53 9.64 2.52
CA PHE A 35 3.18 8.50 1.87
C PHE A 35 3.91 8.89 0.58
N HIS A 36 4.97 8.14 0.29
CA HIS A 36 5.63 8.16 -1.01
C HIS A 36 4.65 7.61 -2.04
N SER A 37 4.18 8.46 -2.95
CA SER A 37 3.30 8.07 -4.05
C SER A 37 3.27 9.17 -5.11
N ALA A 38 2.76 8.89 -6.28
CA ALA A 38 2.58 9.81 -7.39
C ALA A 38 1.11 9.79 -7.82
N ALA A 39 0.55 10.95 -8.18
CA ALA A 39 -0.78 11.03 -8.77
C ALA A 39 -0.67 10.68 -10.26
N GLU A 40 -0.37 9.42 -10.53
CA GLU A 40 -0.12 8.88 -11.86
C GLU A 40 -1.07 7.72 -12.10
N ASP A 41 -1.66 7.70 -13.30
CA ASP A 41 -2.55 6.65 -13.76
C ASP A 41 -1.71 5.52 -14.36
N PRO A 42 -1.62 4.35 -13.71
CA PRO A 42 -0.78 3.26 -14.17
C PRO A 42 -1.38 2.53 -15.38
N SER A 43 -2.63 2.82 -15.79
CA SER A 43 -3.23 2.26 -17.00
C SER A 43 -2.73 2.90 -18.29
N ARG A 44 -1.99 4.01 -18.20
CA ARG A 44 -1.45 4.70 -19.37
C ARG A 44 -0.40 3.84 -20.07
N LEU A 45 -0.45 3.85 -21.40
CA LEU A 45 0.57 3.28 -22.26
C LEU A 45 1.90 4.01 -22.06
N ILE A 46 3.01 3.27 -22.02
CA ILE A 46 4.34 3.84 -22.09
C ILE A 46 4.74 3.90 -23.56
N THR A 47 4.80 5.11 -24.10
CA THR A 47 5.45 5.42 -25.38
C THR A 47 6.05 6.82 -25.26
N ASP A 48 7.28 7.03 -25.69
CA ASP A 48 7.74 8.36 -26.09
C ASP A 48 7.73 8.48 -27.63
N ALA A 49 8.06 9.67 -28.14
CA ALA A 49 8.07 9.97 -29.56
C ALA A 49 9.30 9.42 -30.30
N ASP A 50 10.32 8.92 -29.58
CA ASP A 50 11.62 8.48 -30.11
C ASP A 50 12.04 7.05 -29.69
N GLY A 51 11.22 6.32 -28.93
CA GLY A 51 11.47 4.95 -28.46
C GLY A 51 12.38 4.79 -27.22
N VAL A 52 12.62 5.82 -26.40
CA VAL A 52 13.56 5.76 -25.26
C VAL A 52 12.90 5.36 -23.93
N VAL A 53 13.39 4.26 -23.36
CA VAL A 53 13.01 3.72 -22.04
C VAL A 53 13.81 4.41 -20.93
N TYR A 54 13.15 4.91 -19.88
CA TYR A 54 13.84 5.32 -18.65
C TYR A 54 14.43 4.09 -17.93
N TYR A 55 15.70 4.18 -17.56
CA TYR A 55 16.52 3.10 -16.99
C TYR A 55 15.85 2.35 -15.81
N VAL A 56 15.29 1.18 -16.10
CA VAL A 56 15.44 0.00 -15.23
C VAL A 56 16.41 -0.91 -15.94
N ARG A 57 17.54 -1.23 -15.30
CA ARG A 57 18.49 -2.21 -15.83
C ARG A 57 17.72 -3.51 -16.07
N SER A 58 17.87 -4.04 -17.28
CA SER A 58 17.23 -5.23 -17.86
C SER A 58 15.76 -5.11 -18.28
N ARG A 59 15.59 -4.87 -19.60
CA ARG A 59 14.49 -5.34 -20.46
C ARG A 59 13.06 -4.99 -20.02
N LEU A 60 12.51 -3.94 -20.61
CA LEU A 60 11.08 -3.88 -20.89
C LEU A 60 10.84 -3.89 -22.40
N PRO A 61 10.83 -5.06 -23.08
CA PRO A 61 10.19 -5.17 -24.36
C PRO A 61 8.68 -5.39 -24.11
N GLU A 62 7.82 -4.59 -24.75
CA GLU A 62 6.37 -4.85 -24.89
C GLU A 62 5.47 -4.64 -23.66
N ALA A 63 5.82 -3.77 -22.71
CA ALA A 63 4.88 -3.40 -21.65
C ALA A 63 3.66 -2.66 -22.21
N ALA A 64 2.47 -3.26 -22.10
CA ALA A 64 1.20 -2.69 -22.57
C ALA A 64 0.72 -1.50 -21.71
N SER A 65 1.31 -1.26 -20.53
CA SER A 65 0.98 -0.14 -19.66
C SER A 65 2.09 0.14 -18.65
N LEU A 66 2.00 1.28 -17.96
CA LEU A 66 2.87 1.58 -16.82
C LEU A 66 2.71 0.56 -15.68
N ALA A 67 1.50 0.03 -15.48
CA ALA A 67 1.26 -1.05 -14.53
C ALA A 67 2.06 -2.31 -14.89
N ASP A 68 2.01 -2.71 -16.17
CA ASP A 68 2.77 -3.87 -16.67
C ASP A 68 4.27 -3.67 -16.46
N ALA A 69 4.80 -2.53 -16.93
CA ALA A 69 6.20 -2.20 -16.77
C ALA A 69 6.66 -2.23 -15.32
N PHE A 70 5.85 -1.67 -14.41
CA PHE A 70 6.15 -1.69 -12.99
C PHE A 70 6.22 -3.11 -12.44
N VAL A 71 5.26 -3.96 -12.78
CA VAL A 71 5.22 -5.37 -12.32
C VAL A 71 6.43 -6.14 -12.83
N GLU A 72 6.75 -6.04 -14.12
CA GLU A 72 7.93 -6.69 -14.70
C GLU A 72 9.23 -6.24 -14.00
N CYS A 73 9.36 -4.95 -13.69
CA CYS A 73 10.52 -4.43 -12.97
C CYS A 73 10.61 -4.98 -11.54
N VAL A 74 9.48 -5.10 -10.83
CA VAL A 74 9.44 -5.69 -9.49
C VAL A 74 9.86 -7.16 -9.53
N LEU A 75 9.33 -7.94 -10.49
CA LEU A 75 9.64 -9.36 -10.62
C LEU A 75 11.10 -9.59 -11.00
N ALA A 76 11.63 -8.82 -11.96
CA ALA A 76 13.05 -8.89 -12.34
C ALA A 76 13.97 -8.55 -11.16
N TYR A 77 13.61 -7.54 -10.35
CA TYR A 77 14.37 -7.23 -9.13
C TYR A 77 14.33 -8.39 -8.15
N LEU A 78 13.16 -8.96 -7.87
CA LEU A 78 13.05 -10.10 -6.94
C LEU A 78 13.78 -11.35 -7.42
N GLU A 79 13.81 -11.60 -8.73
CA GLU A 79 14.58 -12.71 -9.31
C GLU A 79 16.07 -12.60 -8.95
N GLU A 80 16.67 -11.41 -9.02
CA GLU A 80 18.07 -11.17 -8.63
C GLU A 80 18.32 -11.53 -7.16
N PHE A 81 17.45 -11.10 -6.24
CA PHE A 81 17.59 -11.39 -4.81
C PHE A 81 17.19 -12.82 -4.43
N SER A 82 16.38 -13.50 -5.24
CA SER A 82 15.97 -14.88 -5.01
C SER A 82 17.15 -15.85 -5.14
N VAL A 83 18.08 -15.55 -6.06
CA VAL A 83 19.29 -16.35 -6.30
C VAL A 83 20.25 -16.29 -5.11
N ASP A 84 20.29 -15.18 -4.38
CA ASP A 84 21.16 -14.98 -3.22
C ASP A 84 20.67 -15.72 -1.96
N GLY A 85 19.54 -16.45 -2.03
CA GLY A 85 18.96 -17.20 -0.91
C GLY A 85 18.34 -16.31 0.19
N LEU A 86 18.20 -15.00 -0.06
CA LEU A 86 17.66 -14.03 0.89
C LEU A 86 16.13 -14.10 1.03
N LEU A 87 15.45 -14.75 0.07
CA LEU A 87 13.99 -14.80 -0.05
C LEU A 87 13.43 -16.20 0.24
N VAL A 88 14.04 -16.91 1.18
CA VAL A 88 13.64 -18.28 1.60
C VAL A 88 12.85 -18.23 2.91
N ASP A 89 11.77 -19.01 2.99
CA ASP A 89 10.85 -19.11 4.14
C ASP A 89 10.26 -17.77 4.63
N VAL A 90 9.83 -16.93 3.67
CA VAL A 90 9.26 -15.60 3.95
C VAL A 90 7.85 -15.75 4.56
N PRO A 91 7.60 -15.29 5.80
CA PRO A 91 6.34 -15.53 6.50
C PRO A 91 5.23 -14.54 6.11
N THR A 92 5.58 -13.39 5.52
CA THR A 92 4.64 -12.32 5.21
C THR A 92 5.04 -11.59 3.92
N LEU A 93 4.07 -11.38 3.04
CA LEU A 93 4.14 -10.47 1.90
C LEU A 93 3.14 -9.33 2.13
N TYR A 94 3.61 -8.10 2.07
CA TYR A 94 2.77 -6.91 2.17
C TYR A 94 2.95 -6.03 0.93
N VAL A 95 1.88 -5.83 0.16
CA VAL A 95 1.85 -4.94 -1.00
C VAL A 95 1.09 -3.68 -0.62
N GLY A 96 1.77 -2.54 -0.53
CA GLY A 96 1.18 -1.29 -0.07
C GLY A 96 1.80 -0.04 -0.69
N GLY A 97 1.47 1.14 -0.15
CA GLY A 97 2.09 2.40 -0.53
C GLY A 97 1.07 3.45 -0.95
N GLY A 98 0.92 3.65 -2.26
CA GLY A 98 -0.09 4.49 -2.86
C GLY A 98 -1.44 3.80 -2.87
N THR A 99 -1.77 3.13 -3.97
CA THR A 99 -3.01 2.38 -4.12
C THR A 99 -2.73 1.18 -5.02
N PRO A 100 -2.28 0.04 -4.45
CA PRO A 100 -1.98 -1.18 -5.21
C PRO A 100 -3.11 -1.61 -6.15
N THR A 101 -4.36 -1.49 -5.73
CA THR A 101 -5.54 -1.85 -6.55
C THR A 101 -5.69 -1.04 -7.84
N LEU A 102 -4.98 0.08 -8.02
CA LEU A 102 -4.94 0.80 -9.31
C LEU A 102 -4.16 0.06 -10.40
N LEU A 103 -3.29 -0.89 -10.04
CA LEU A 103 -2.63 -1.76 -11.00
C LEU A 103 -3.63 -2.70 -11.70
N GLY A 104 -4.87 -2.82 -11.19
CA GLY A 104 -5.93 -3.62 -11.80
C GLY A 104 -5.49 -5.07 -12.03
N PRO A 105 -5.66 -5.64 -13.24
CA PRO A 105 -5.25 -7.01 -13.56
C PRO A 105 -3.75 -7.29 -13.45
N ALA A 106 -2.89 -6.26 -13.38
CA ALA A 106 -1.46 -6.45 -13.15
C ALA A 106 -1.15 -6.82 -11.70
N LEU A 107 -2.00 -6.45 -10.73
CA LEU A 107 -1.76 -6.76 -9.32
C LEU A 107 -1.83 -8.27 -8.99
N PRO A 108 -2.87 -9.02 -9.38
CA PRO A 108 -2.87 -10.47 -9.18
C PRO A 108 -1.68 -11.16 -9.89
N ARG A 109 -1.32 -10.71 -11.10
CA ARG A 109 -0.13 -11.21 -11.80
C ARG A 109 1.16 -10.97 -11.01
N MET A 110 1.32 -9.78 -10.43
CA MET A 110 2.45 -9.46 -9.56
C MET A 110 2.49 -10.39 -8.35
N VAL A 111 1.35 -10.58 -7.66
CA VAL A 111 1.27 -11.49 -6.51
C VAL A 111 1.65 -12.91 -6.92
N ARG A 112 1.12 -13.42 -8.05
CA ARG A 112 1.49 -14.72 -8.59
C ARG A 112 2.99 -14.85 -8.83
N GLY A 113 3.58 -13.91 -9.57
CA GLY A 113 5.00 -13.92 -9.88
C GLY A 113 5.87 -13.86 -8.61
N ILE A 114 5.49 -13.05 -7.62
CA ILE A 114 6.18 -13.03 -6.32
C ILE A 114 6.11 -14.40 -5.65
N ARG A 115 4.95 -15.07 -5.66
CA ARG A 115 4.78 -16.39 -5.04
C ARG A 115 5.61 -17.49 -5.72
N GLU A 116 5.84 -17.35 -7.02
CA GLU A 116 6.65 -18.29 -7.81
C GLU A 116 8.16 -18.06 -7.60
N LEU A 117 8.58 -16.81 -7.42
CA LEU A 117 9.99 -16.43 -7.22
C LEU A 117 10.46 -16.50 -5.76
N VAL A 118 9.56 -16.25 -4.81
CA VAL A 118 9.86 -16.16 -3.39
C VAL A 118 9.42 -17.43 -2.68
N GLY A 119 10.30 -17.99 -1.84
CA GLY A 119 9.99 -19.11 -0.98
C GLY A 119 9.05 -18.70 0.16
N LEU A 120 7.81 -18.32 -0.14
CA LEU A 120 6.83 -17.98 0.88
C LEU A 120 6.53 -19.20 1.76
N ARG A 121 6.52 -18.98 3.07
CA ARG A 121 6.15 -20.00 4.05
C ARG A 121 4.74 -20.53 3.75
N ARG A 122 4.51 -21.83 3.99
CA ARG A 122 3.17 -22.40 3.92
C ARG A 122 2.24 -21.68 4.89
N GLY A 123 1.17 -21.08 4.37
CA GLY A 123 0.24 -20.28 5.17
C GLY A 123 0.76 -18.87 5.52
N ALA A 124 1.75 -18.35 4.76
CA ALA A 124 2.20 -16.97 4.88
C ALA A 124 1.03 -15.98 4.77
N GLU A 125 1.08 -14.90 5.54
CA GLU A 125 0.13 -13.80 5.37
C GLU A 125 0.50 -13.01 4.12
N ILE A 126 -0.38 -13.00 3.13
CA ILE A 126 -0.31 -12.10 1.97
C ILE A 126 -1.34 -11.01 2.18
N THR A 127 -0.87 -9.76 2.33
CA THR A 127 -1.69 -8.57 2.52
C THR A 127 -1.55 -7.60 1.36
N VAL A 128 -2.69 -7.07 0.89
CA VAL A 128 -2.75 -6.04 -0.15
C VAL A 128 -3.51 -4.83 0.37
N GLU A 129 -2.96 -3.63 0.19
CA GLU A 129 -3.71 -2.38 0.42
C GLU A 129 -4.68 -2.10 -0.74
N ALA A 130 -5.88 -1.65 -0.39
CA ALA A 130 -6.94 -1.35 -1.33
C ALA A 130 -7.61 0.00 -1.02
N ASN A 131 -8.18 0.60 -2.07
CA ASN A 131 -9.03 1.77 -1.97
C ASN A 131 -10.44 1.40 -2.45
N PRO A 132 -11.52 1.81 -1.75
CA PRO A 132 -12.90 1.54 -2.18
C PRO A 132 -13.19 1.88 -3.64
N CYS A 133 -12.61 2.94 -4.20
CA CYS A 133 -12.85 3.33 -5.59
C CYS A 133 -12.26 2.38 -6.65
N SER A 134 -11.28 1.55 -6.30
CA SER A 134 -10.52 0.75 -7.26
C SER A 134 -10.57 -0.76 -6.99
N LEU A 135 -11.25 -1.19 -5.93
CA LEU A 135 -11.50 -2.61 -5.68
C LEU A 135 -12.81 -3.04 -6.35
N THR A 136 -12.72 -3.80 -7.44
CA THR A 136 -13.88 -4.36 -8.13
C THR A 136 -14.13 -5.81 -7.68
N PRO A 137 -15.33 -6.37 -7.90
CA PRO A 137 -15.61 -7.78 -7.59
C PRO A 137 -14.65 -8.74 -8.30
N ALA A 138 -14.37 -8.48 -9.59
CA ALA A 138 -13.44 -9.30 -10.38
C ALA A 138 -12.00 -9.22 -9.84
N LEU A 139 -11.55 -8.04 -9.41
CA LEU A 139 -10.23 -7.89 -8.82
C LEU A 139 -10.14 -8.58 -7.45
N ALA A 140 -11.16 -8.45 -6.60
CA ALA A 140 -11.20 -9.12 -5.30
C ALA A 140 -11.13 -10.65 -5.44
N ALA A 141 -11.89 -11.22 -6.38
CA ALA A 141 -11.84 -12.65 -6.70
C ALA A 141 -10.45 -13.07 -7.19
N ALA A 142 -9.88 -12.35 -8.16
CA ALA A 142 -8.56 -12.65 -8.68
C ALA A 142 -7.46 -12.57 -7.61
N LEU A 143 -7.54 -11.64 -6.65
CA LEU A 143 -6.60 -11.58 -5.53
C LEU A 143 -6.71 -12.80 -4.62
N ALA A 144 -7.93 -13.24 -4.31
CA ALA A 144 -8.17 -14.43 -3.51
C ALA A 144 -7.64 -15.70 -4.21
N ASP A 145 -7.86 -15.83 -5.52
CA ASP A 145 -7.34 -16.95 -6.33
C ASP A 145 -5.80 -17.02 -6.30
N GLU A 146 -5.13 -15.87 -6.21
CA GLU A 146 -3.67 -15.80 -6.05
C GLU A 146 -3.17 -15.99 -4.61
N GLY A 147 -4.08 -16.28 -3.67
CA GLY A 147 -3.75 -16.58 -2.28
C GLY A 147 -3.58 -15.35 -1.38
N VAL A 148 -4.07 -14.18 -1.79
CA VAL A 148 -4.17 -13.03 -0.88
C VAL A 148 -5.06 -13.41 0.31
N THR A 149 -4.55 -13.24 1.52
CA THR A 149 -5.22 -13.68 2.75
C THR A 149 -5.91 -12.53 3.50
N ARG A 150 -5.50 -11.29 3.21
CA ARG A 150 -5.97 -10.10 3.91
C ARG A 150 -5.92 -8.87 3.01
N VAL A 151 -6.91 -8.00 3.16
CA VAL A 151 -6.94 -6.68 2.52
C VAL A 151 -6.93 -5.60 3.60
N SER A 152 -6.03 -4.62 3.48
CA SER A 152 -6.11 -3.37 4.24
C SER A 152 -6.84 -2.32 3.41
N LEU A 153 -8.09 -2.02 3.76
CA LEU A 153 -8.96 -1.13 3.01
C LEU A 153 -8.95 0.27 3.62
N GLY A 154 -8.48 1.24 2.84
CA GLY A 154 -8.33 2.63 3.25
C GLY A 154 -9.62 3.43 3.27
N VAL A 155 -10.58 3.10 4.14
CA VAL A 155 -11.90 3.77 4.21
C VAL A 155 -11.84 5.14 4.87
N GLN A 156 -10.98 5.31 5.88
CA GLN A 156 -10.77 6.50 6.71
C GLN A 156 -11.96 6.92 7.59
N SER A 157 -13.17 6.90 7.06
CA SER A 157 -14.41 7.27 7.77
C SER A 157 -15.63 6.61 7.10
N PHE A 158 -16.73 6.48 7.84
CA PHE A 158 -18.06 6.14 7.30
C PHE A 158 -19.03 7.34 7.37
N ASP A 159 -18.48 8.54 7.53
CA ASP A 159 -19.18 9.82 7.53
C ASP A 159 -18.76 10.61 6.29
N ASP A 160 -19.72 10.92 5.42
CA ASP A 160 -19.48 11.56 4.11
C ASP A 160 -18.96 12.99 4.23
N GLU A 161 -19.33 13.75 5.27
CA GLU A 161 -18.80 15.09 5.49
C GLU A 161 -17.32 15.04 5.89
N VAL A 162 -16.96 14.04 6.70
CA VAL A 162 -15.56 13.76 7.06
C VAL A 162 -14.77 13.29 5.83
N LEU A 163 -15.33 12.41 5.01
CA LEU A 163 -14.70 11.92 3.77
C LEU A 163 -14.44 13.06 2.78
N HIS A 164 -15.42 13.94 2.59
CA HIS A 164 -15.27 15.16 1.79
C HIS A 164 -14.13 16.05 2.32
N THR A 165 -14.07 16.27 3.64
CA THR A 165 -12.98 17.04 4.29
C THR A 165 -11.60 16.42 4.05
N LEU A 166 -11.52 15.09 4.02
CA LEU A 166 -10.29 14.35 3.73
C LEU A 166 -9.90 14.37 2.24
N GLY A 167 -10.81 14.81 1.36
CA GLY A 167 -10.65 14.77 -0.09
C GLY A 167 -10.70 13.34 -0.63
N ARG A 168 -11.49 12.47 -0.01
CA ARG A 168 -11.72 11.10 -0.49
C ARG A 168 -12.69 11.13 -1.66
N ALA A 169 -12.47 10.24 -2.64
CA ALA A 169 -13.30 10.13 -3.84
C ALA A 169 -14.47 9.15 -3.67
N HIS A 170 -14.51 8.42 -2.55
CA HIS A 170 -15.57 7.48 -2.21
C HIS A 170 -16.46 8.04 -1.11
N ASP A 171 -17.70 7.55 -1.04
CA ASP A 171 -18.64 7.77 0.05
C ASP A 171 -18.73 6.55 1.00
N ALA A 172 -19.50 6.68 2.08
CA ALA A 172 -19.69 5.63 3.06
C ALA A 172 -20.34 4.36 2.47
N ALA A 173 -21.23 4.48 1.49
CA ALA A 173 -21.88 3.34 0.85
C ALA A 173 -20.87 2.51 0.05
N GLN A 174 -20.03 3.17 -0.74
CA GLN A 174 -18.94 2.54 -1.49
C GLN A 174 -17.88 1.92 -0.56
N ALA A 175 -17.60 2.53 0.60
CA ALA A 175 -16.73 1.92 1.60
C ALA A 175 -17.27 0.57 2.12
N ARG A 176 -18.59 0.51 2.38
CA ARG A 176 -19.27 -0.70 2.84
C ARG A 176 -19.34 -1.76 1.76
N GLU A 177 -19.63 -1.37 0.53
CA GLU A 177 -19.61 -2.27 -0.63
C GLU A 177 -18.23 -2.91 -0.79
N ALA A 178 -17.17 -2.10 -0.80
CA ALA A 178 -15.79 -2.59 -0.93
C ALA A 178 -15.39 -3.54 0.22
N ALA A 179 -15.80 -3.25 1.45
CA ALA A 179 -15.61 -4.17 2.58
C ALA A 179 -16.35 -5.51 2.36
N GLY A 180 -17.58 -5.45 1.83
CA GLY A 180 -18.36 -6.62 1.44
C GLY A 180 -17.68 -7.47 0.37
N LEU A 181 -17.02 -6.85 -0.62
CA LEU A 181 -16.25 -7.57 -1.65
C LEU A 181 -15.09 -8.37 -1.05
N VAL A 182 -14.37 -7.81 -0.07
CA VAL A 182 -13.28 -8.51 0.63
C VAL A 182 -13.81 -9.75 1.36
N ALA A 183 -14.92 -9.59 2.10
CA ALA A 183 -15.54 -10.68 2.83
C ALA A 183 -16.10 -11.77 1.89
N ALA A 184 -16.76 -11.38 0.79
CA ALA A 184 -17.30 -12.30 -0.20
C ALA A 184 -16.20 -13.12 -0.91
N ALA A 185 -15.00 -12.54 -1.07
CA ALA A 185 -13.84 -13.23 -1.60
C ALA A 185 -13.13 -14.14 -0.55
N GLY A 186 -13.65 -14.23 0.68
CA GLY A 186 -13.09 -15.06 1.75
C GLY A 186 -11.81 -14.52 2.38
N MET A 187 -11.45 -13.26 2.13
CA MET A 187 -10.26 -12.62 2.68
C MET A 187 -10.55 -11.92 4.00
N ARG A 188 -9.56 -11.83 4.89
CA ARG A 188 -9.69 -11.04 6.12
C ARG A 188 -9.69 -9.55 5.82
N LEU A 189 -10.55 -8.81 6.52
CA LEU A 189 -10.65 -7.37 6.38
C LEU A 189 -9.89 -6.63 7.49
N SER A 190 -9.03 -5.70 7.09
CA SER A 190 -8.49 -4.64 7.92
C SER A 190 -8.97 -3.29 7.43
N LEU A 191 -9.38 -2.40 8.32
CA LEU A 191 -9.81 -1.04 7.95
C LEU A 191 -8.82 0.00 8.46
N ASP A 192 -8.38 0.89 7.58
CA ASP A 192 -7.61 2.07 7.98
C ASP A 192 -8.58 3.23 8.20
N LEU A 193 -8.58 3.78 9.42
CA LEU A 193 -9.49 4.82 9.91
C LEU A 193 -8.71 6.08 10.30
N MET A 194 -9.36 7.24 10.23
CA MET A 194 -8.80 8.52 10.68
C MET A 194 -9.63 9.17 11.77
N CYS A 195 -8.94 9.63 12.83
CA CYS A 195 -9.54 10.37 13.93
C CYS A 195 -8.99 11.79 14.04
N GLY A 196 -9.78 12.69 14.63
CA GLY A 196 -9.42 14.09 14.85
C GLY A 196 -9.47 14.94 13.57
N VAL A 197 -10.30 14.55 12.61
CA VAL A 197 -10.54 15.32 11.38
C VAL A 197 -11.40 16.55 11.71
N PRO A 198 -11.13 17.75 11.14
CA PRO A 198 -12.00 18.91 11.32
C PRO A 198 -13.45 18.57 10.92
N GLY A 199 -14.40 18.91 11.78
CA GLY A 199 -15.82 18.57 11.58
C GLY A 199 -16.24 17.21 12.15
N GLN A 200 -15.30 16.32 12.48
CA GLN A 200 -15.62 15.02 13.09
C GLN A 200 -16.05 15.20 14.55
N SER A 201 -17.27 14.78 14.88
CA SER A 201 -17.78 14.79 16.24
C SER A 201 -17.42 13.48 16.96
N ALA A 202 -17.56 13.46 18.29
CA ALA A 202 -17.39 12.22 19.06
C ALA A 202 -18.45 11.16 18.65
N GLU A 203 -19.65 11.61 18.30
CA GLU A 203 -20.75 10.75 17.86
C GLU A 203 -20.47 10.16 16.47
N SER A 204 -20.05 10.97 15.49
CA SER A 204 -19.74 10.47 14.15
C SER A 204 -18.50 9.58 14.12
N TRP A 205 -17.54 9.82 15.02
CA TRP A 205 -16.44 8.91 15.25
C TRP A 205 -16.88 7.57 15.86
N ALA A 206 -17.73 7.59 16.88
CA ALA A 206 -18.29 6.37 17.46
C ALA A 206 -19.06 5.56 16.40
N GLU A 207 -19.82 6.23 15.54
CA GLU A 207 -20.54 5.58 14.44
C GLU A 207 -19.60 4.97 13.40
N THR A 208 -18.51 5.65 13.05
CA THR A 208 -17.45 5.09 12.20
C THR A 208 -16.85 3.81 12.77
N LEU A 209 -16.66 3.75 14.10
CA LEU A 209 -16.16 2.54 14.76
C LEU A 209 -17.19 1.39 14.77
N ARG A 210 -18.48 1.70 15.01
CA ARG A 210 -19.56 0.69 14.91
C ARG A 210 -19.64 0.12 13.51
N ALA A 211 -19.66 1.00 12.51
CA ALA A 211 -19.65 0.65 11.10
C ALA A 211 -18.48 -0.26 10.72
N ALA A 212 -17.27 0.01 11.24
CA ALA A 212 -16.10 -0.83 11.01
C ALA A 212 -16.28 -2.26 11.54
N VAL A 213 -16.87 -2.41 12.74
CA VAL A 213 -17.18 -3.72 13.34
C VAL A 213 -18.27 -4.44 12.55
N GLU A 214 -19.33 -3.74 12.16
CA GLU A 214 -20.44 -4.29 11.36
C GLU A 214 -19.99 -4.77 9.98
N CYS A 215 -19.01 -4.09 9.37
CA CYS A 215 -18.36 -4.54 8.14
C CYS A 215 -17.49 -5.79 8.32
N GLY A 216 -17.37 -6.34 9.54
CA GLY A 216 -16.60 -7.55 9.81
C GLY A 216 -15.09 -7.33 9.86
N ALA A 217 -14.63 -6.10 10.14
CA ALA A 217 -13.20 -5.82 10.26
C ALA A 217 -12.59 -6.60 11.44
N GLY A 218 -11.65 -7.51 11.13
CA GLY A 218 -10.90 -8.24 12.15
C GLY A 218 -9.73 -7.43 12.74
N HIS A 219 -9.40 -6.30 12.09
CA HIS A 219 -8.36 -5.38 12.52
C HIS A 219 -8.73 -3.95 12.08
N ALA A 220 -8.36 -2.96 12.88
CA ALA A 220 -8.48 -1.54 12.52
C ALA A 220 -7.20 -0.78 12.87
N SER A 221 -6.67 -0.04 11.89
CA SER A 221 -5.57 0.91 12.10
C SER A 221 -6.18 2.31 12.27
N VAL A 222 -5.89 2.99 13.38
CA VAL A 222 -6.42 4.35 13.62
C VAL A 222 -5.32 5.38 13.53
N TYR A 223 -5.40 6.24 12.51
CA TYR A 223 -4.44 7.32 12.26
C TYR A 223 -5.00 8.65 12.74
N ARG A 224 -4.16 9.44 13.42
CA ARG A 224 -4.54 10.81 13.77
C ARG A 224 -4.36 11.73 12.58
N TRP A 225 -5.40 12.49 12.25
CA TRP A 225 -5.35 13.46 11.17
C TRP A 225 -4.25 14.51 11.40
N ARG A 226 -3.48 14.75 10.34
CA ARG A 226 -2.47 15.80 10.27
C ARG A 226 -2.53 16.44 8.89
N SER A 227 -2.85 17.73 8.86
CA SER A 227 -2.91 18.47 7.60
C SER A 227 -1.53 18.58 6.95
N ARG A 228 -1.40 18.22 5.65
CA ARG A 228 -0.23 18.60 4.85
C ARG A 228 -0.09 20.11 4.68
N ARG A 229 -1.21 20.85 4.59
CA ARG A 229 -1.20 22.32 4.48
C ARG A 229 -0.63 23.00 5.72
N ALA A 230 -0.73 22.39 6.91
CA ALA A 230 -0.10 22.90 8.13
C ALA A 230 1.44 22.96 8.05
N ARG A 231 2.09 22.19 7.15
CA ARG A 231 3.54 22.34 6.88
C ARG A 231 3.86 23.56 6.02
N ARG A 232 2.94 24.02 5.15
CA ARG A 232 3.10 25.27 4.37
C ARG A 232 2.67 26.52 5.17
N TRP A 233 1.77 26.37 6.12
CA TRP A 233 1.38 27.43 7.06
C TRP A 233 2.31 27.48 8.26
N ARG A 234 3.48 28.12 8.10
CA ARG A 234 4.07 28.85 9.24
C ARG A 234 3.30 30.16 9.35
N PRO A 235 2.60 30.42 10.46
CA PRO A 235 2.02 31.74 10.70
C PRO A 235 3.10 32.83 10.56
N ARG A 236 2.74 33.99 9.99
CA ARG A 236 3.68 35.11 9.74
C ARG A 236 4.51 35.49 10.98
N TRP A 237 3.97 35.32 12.18
CA TRP A 237 4.64 35.59 13.46
C TRP A 237 5.80 34.63 13.78
N LEU A 238 5.77 33.38 13.31
CA LEU A 238 6.88 32.42 13.46
C LEU A 238 8.07 32.73 12.53
N ARG A 239 7.88 33.51 11.45
CA ARG A 239 8.98 34.03 10.62
C ARG A 239 9.64 35.28 11.23
N ALA A 240 8.91 36.02 12.06
CA ALA A 240 9.47 37.15 12.81
C ALA A 240 10.33 36.68 13.99
N TRP A 241 9.97 35.58 14.62
CA TRP A 241 10.69 35.03 15.78
C TRP A 241 12.07 34.42 15.43
N SER A 242 12.27 33.96 14.20
CA SER A 242 13.56 33.41 13.76
C SER A 242 14.57 34.47 13.29
N ARG A 243 14.17 35.74 13.12
CA ARG A 243 15.06 36.83 12.69
C ARG A 243 15.58 37.71 13.82
N SER A 244 15.03 37.58 15.04
CA SER A 244 15.38 38.42 16.19
C SER A 244 16.41 37.79 17.15
N ARG A 245 16.87 36.55 16.93
CA ARG A 245 17.89 35.90 17.80
C ARG A 245 19.33 35.90 17.28
N THR A 246 19.61 36.45 16.11
CA THR A 246 21.01 36.57 15.61
C THR A 246 21.80 37.76 16.20
N ARG A 247 21.27 38.48 17.20
CA ARG A 247 21.96 39.62 17.85
C ARG A 247 22.08 39.56 19.37
N MET A 248 21.93 38.39 20.00
CA MET A 248 21.97 38.33 21.47
C MET A 248 22.86 37.22 22.05
N TRP A 249 23.94 36.87 21.35
CA TRP A 249 25.05 36.11 21.92
C TRP A 249 26.37 36.61 21.32
N GLN A 250 26.93 37.66 21.91
CA GLN A 250 28.37 37.91 21.88
C GLN A 250 28.87 37.71 23.31
N PRO A 251 29.81 36.77 23.55
CA PRO A 251 30.42 36.63 24.86
C PRO A 251 31.37 37.81 25.10
N ARG A 252 31.32 38.38 26.31
CA ARG A 252 32.42 39.17 26.84
C ARG A 252 33.54 38.24 27.28
#